data_AF-A0A349SHD0-F1
#
_entry.id   AF-A0A349SHD0-F1
#
_cell.length_a   1.000
_cell.length_b   1.000
_cell.length_c   1.000
_cell.angle_alpha   90.00
_cell.angle_beta   90.00
_cell.angle_gamma   90.00
#
_symmetry.space_group_name_H-M   'P 1'
#
loop_
_entity.id
_entity.type
_entity.pdbx_description
1 polymer ?
#
loop_
_entity_poly.entity_id
_entity_poly.type
_entity_poly.pdbx_seq_one_letter_code
_entity_poly.pdbx_strand_id
1 'polypeptide(L)'
;RTPQETTSRVIDLDLLLYGDGILYSEGLDIPRREILEYDFVLQPLAELLPNTVHPLSGDRLEQLLDQAAWSLGPAQWQPLNGS
;
A
#
# COMPACT_ATOMS: atom_id res chain seq x y z
N ARG A 1 18.46 37.00 -10.68
CA ARG A 1 18.10 35.60 -10.98
C ARG A 1 19.00 34.72 -10.13
N THR A 2 18.50 34.18 -9.03
CA THR A 2 19.22 33.16 -8.25
C THR A 2 19.00 31.80 -8.93
N PRO A 3 20.04 30.95 -9.08
CA PRO A 3 19.87 29.60 -9.57
C PRO A 3 18.99 28.80 -8.61
N GLN A 4 17.92 28.19 -9.12
CA GLN A 4 17.11 27.26 -8.35
C GLN A 4 17.89 25.95 -8.26
N GLU A 5 18.43 25.64 -7.08
CA GLU A 5 19.11 24.36 -6.86
C GLU A 5 18.08 23.22 -6.84
N THR A 6 18.16 22.34 -7.83
CA THR A 6 17.35 21.12 -7.88
C THR A 6 18.00 20.09 -6.95
N THR A 7 17.55 20.01 -5.70
CA THR A 7 17.99 18.93 -4.81
C THR A 7 17.35 17.62 -5.25
N SER A 8 18.17 16.65 -5.67
CA SER A 8 17.68 15.32 -6.03
C SER A 8 17.20 14.61 -4.76
N ARG A 9 15.93 14.23 -4.70
CA ARG A 9 15.39 13.43 -3.58
C ARG A 9 15.60 11.96 -3.88
N VAL A 10 16.10 11.22 -2.90
CA VAL A 10 16.18 9.75 -2.96
C VAL A 10 14.75 9.20 -2.94
N ILE A 11 14.46 8.23 -3.81
CA ILE A 11 13.20 7.51 -3.85
C ILE A 11 13.46 6.05 -3.49
N ASP A 12 12.71 5.54 -2.53
CA ASP A 12 12.70 4.14 -2.15
C ASP A 12 11.46 3.47 -2.75
N LEU A 13 11.61 2.23 -3.21
CA LEU A 13 10.56 1.46 -3.87
C LEU A 13 10.43 0.10 -3.19
N ASP A 14 9.23 -0.23 -2.75
CA ASP A 14 8.90 -1.52 -2.17
C ASP A 14 8.08 -2.38 -3.15
N LEU A 15 8.43 -3.67 -3.25
CA LEU A 15 7.64 -4.65 -4.00
C LEU A 15 6.57 -5.24 -3.06
N LEU A 16 5.29 -4.96 -3.34
CA LEU A 16 4.17 -5.43 -2.51
C LEU A 16 3.60 -6.78 -2.97
N LEU A 17 3.39 -6.94 -4.28
CA LEU A 17 2.79 -8.11 -4.92
C LEU A 17 3.61 -8.54 -6.15
N TYR A 18 3.62 -9.84 -6.45
CA TYR A 18 4.19 -10.39 -7.69
C TYR A 18 3.27 -11.45 -8.27
N GLY A 19 2.30 -11.02 -9.09
CA GLY A 19 1.26 -11.90 -9.60
C GLY A 19 0.53 -12.63 -8.46
N ASP A 20 0.43 -13.95 -8.58
CA ASP A 20 -0.04 -14.89 -7.57
C ASP A 20 1.09 -15.53 -6.75
N GLY A 21 2.33 -15.06 -6.93
CA GLY A 21 3.52 -15.61 -6.31
C GLY A 21 3.56 -15.38 -4.80
N ILE A 22 3.91 -16.44 -4.06
CA ILE A 22 4.20 -16.40 -2.63
C ILE A 22 5.67 -16.77 -2.45
N LEU A 23 6.47 -15.82 -1.96
CA LEU A 23 7.91 -15.93 -1.83
C LEU A 23 8.33 -15.50 -0.43
N TYR A 24 9.02 -16.40 0.27
CA TYR A 24 9.65 -16.13 1.56
C TYR A 24 11.11 -16.52 1.46
N SER A 25 11.99 -15.53 1.42
CA SER A 25 13.45 -15.70 1.38
C SER A 25 14.13 -14.63 2.23
N GLU A 26 15.40 -14.80 2.56
CA GLU A 26 16.14 -13.84 3.38
C GLU A 26 16.06 -12.41 2.80
N GLY A 27 15.22 -11.57 3.42
CA GLY A 27 15.04 -10.16 3.05
C GLY A 27 13.91 -9.86 2.05
N LEU A 28 13.17 -10.86 1.57
CA LEU A 28 12.06 -10.68 0.63
C LEU A 28 10.85 -11.52 1.02
N ASP A 29 9.79 -10.84 1.47
CA ASP A 29 8.48 -11.41 1.75
C ASP A 29 7.47 -10.88 0.72
N ILE A 30 6.92 -11.75 -0.12
CA ILE A 30 5.88 -11.42 -1.08
C ILE A 30 4.74 -12.44 -0.93
N PRO A 31 3.47 -12.01 -0.80
CA PRO A 31 3.03 -10.61 -0.68
C PRO A 31 3.51 -9.96 0.62
N ARG A 32 3.77 -8.66 0.59
CA ARG A 32 4.19 -7.90 1.78
C ARG A 32 3.10 -7.90 2.83
N ARG A 33 3.45 -8.23 4.08
CA ARG A 33 2.50 -8.30 5.20
C ARG A 33 1.80 -6.97 5.46
N GLU A 34 2.49 -5.87 5.17
CA GLU A 34 2.01 -4.51 5.33
C GLU A 34 0.70 -4.23 4.56
N ILE A 35 0.43 -4.98 3.48
CA ILE A 35 -0.84 -4.91 2.76
C ILE A 35 -2.03 -5.23 3.68
N LEU A 36 -1.87 -6.15 4.64
CA LEU A 36 -2.94 -6.55 5.55
C LEU A 36 -2.85 -5.86 6.92
N GLU A 37 -1.72 -5.22 7.24
CA GLU A 37 -1.49 -4.56 8.53
C GLU A 37 -1.82 -3.07 8.51
N TYR A 38 -1.69 -2.40 7.35
CA TYR A 38 -1.76 -0.95 7.26
C TYR A 38 -2.70 -0.43 6.17
N ASP A 39 -3.71 0.32 6.58
CA ASP A 39 -4.69 0.93 5.67
C ASP A 39 -4.04 1.86 4.65
N PHE A 40 -2.98 2.59 5.01
CA PHE A 40 -2.29 3.48 4.07
C PHE A 40 -1.49 2.72 2.98
N VAL A 41 -1.30 1.41 3.13
CA VAL A 41 -0.78 0.52 2.09
C VAL A 41 -1.94 -0.11 1.32
N LEU A 42 -2.93 -0.65 2.03
CA LEU A 42 -4.07 -1.34 1.44
C LEU A 42 -4.96 -0.42 0.59
N GLN A 43 -5.29 0.76 1.10
CA GLN A 43 -6.20 1.70 0.46
C GLN A 43 -5.70 2.11 -0.95
N PRO A 44 -4.51 2.69 -1.13
CA PRO A 44 -4.05 3.05 -2.48
C PRO A 44 -3.88 1.83 -3.38
N LEU A 45 -3.50 0.67 -2.83
CA LEU A 45 -3.38 -0.56 -3.60
C LEU A 45 -4.74 -1.07 -4.11
N ALA A 46 -5.78 -1.00 -3.28
CA ALA A 46 -7.16 -1.36 -3.63
C ALA A 46 -7.80 -0.35 -4.59
N GLU A 47 -7.50 0.95 -4.47
CA GLU A 47 -7.93 1.98 -5.42
C GLU A 47 -7.33 1.74 -6.82
N LEU A 48 -6.08 1.30 -6.90
CA LEU A 48 -5.40 1.02 -8.16
C LEU A 48 -5.75 -0.34 -8.76
N LEU A 49 -5.92 -1.37 -7.93
CA LEU A 49 -6.03 -2.77 -8.32
C LEU A 49 -7.20 -3.49 -7.61
N PRO A 50 -8.44 -2.99 -7.68
CA PRO A 50 -9.54 -3.45 -6.84
C PRO A 50 -9.86 -4.94 -7.02
N ASN A 51 -9.70 -5.46 -8.25
CA ASN A 51 -10.02 -6.83 -8.61
C ASN A 51 -8.89 -7.83 -8.39
N THR A 52 -7.69 -7.38 -8.01
CA THR A 52 -6.55 -8.26 -7.78
C THR A 52 -6.82 -9.11 -6.54
N VAL A 53 -6.63 -10.42 -6.66
CA VAL A 53 -6.76 -11.36 -5.55
C VAL A 53 -5.45 -11.39 -4.78
N HIS A 54 -5.52 -11.14 -3.48
CA HIS A 54 -4.34 -11.22 -2.61
C HIS A 54 -3.96 -12.70 -2.39
N PRO A 55 -2.72 -13.14 -2.69
CA PRO A 55 -2.35 -14.56 -2.75
C PRO A 55 -2.55 -15.34 -1.45
N LEU A 56 -2.46 -14.68 -0.29
CA LEU A 56 -2.59 -15.35 1.01
C LEU A 56 -4.02 -15.39 1.56
N SER A 57 -4.81 -14.34 1.31
CA SER A 57 -6.19 -14.29 1.84
C SER A 57 -7.19 -14.92 0.87
N GLY A 58 -6.90 -14.89 -0.43
CA GLY A 58 -7.84 -15.30 -1.48
C GLY A 58 -8.94 -14.27 -1.76
N ASP A 59 -8.95 -13.14 -1.06
CA ASP A 59 -9.90 -12.05 -1.25
C ASP A 59 -9.38 -11.01 -2.24
N ARG A 60 -10.30 -10.33 -2.94
CA ARG A 60 -9.94 -9.16 -3.73
C ARG A 60 -9.52 -8.01 -2.82
N LEU A 61 -8.60 -7.17 -3.29
CA LEU A 61 -8.11 -6.02 -2.51
C LEU A 61 -9.23 -5.07 -2.07
N GLU A 62 -10.25 -4.85 -2.90
CA GLU A 62 -11.43 -4.06 -2.50
C GLU A 62 -12.18 -4.70 -1.32
N GLN A 63 -12.29 -6.03 -1.29
CA GLN A 63 -12.97 -6.75 -0.22
C GLN A 63 -12.16 -6.71 1.07
N LEU A 64 -10.83 -6.79 0.96
CA LEU A 64 -9.93 -6.61 2.10
C LEU A 64 -10.05 -5.21 2.68
N LEU A 65 -10.15 -4.18 1.84
CA LEU A 65 -10.35 -2.80 2.29
C LEU A 65 -11.68 -2.64 3.03
N ASP A 66 -12.77 -3.22 2.49
CA ASP A 66 -14.07 -3.24 3.17
C ASP A 66 -14.00 -3.97 4.52
N GLN A 67 -13.25 -5.06 4.63
CA GLN A 67 -13.06 -5.79 5.88
C GLN A 67 -12.19 -5.02 6.89
N ALA A 68 -11.16 -4.32 6.41
CA ALA A 68 -10.24 -3.52 7.23
C ALA A 68 -10.91 -2.29 7.84
N ALA A 69 -11.93 -1.73 7.16
CA ALA A 69 -12.66 -0.51 7.54
C ALA A 69 -13.35 -0.56 8.93
N TRP A 70 -13.31 -1.68 9.65
CA TRP A 70 -13.80 -1.81 11.02
C TRP A 70 -12.74 -1.76 12.12
N SER A 71 -11.44 -1.87 11.81
CA SER A 71 -10.41 -2.05 12.85
C SER A 71 -9.74 -0.76 13.34
N LEU A 72 -9.94 0.36 12.64
CA LEU A 72 -9.57 1.70 13.13
C LEU A 72 -10.84 2.56 13.17
N GLY A 73 -11.23 3.02 14.36
CA GLY A 73 -12.25 4.08 14.47
C GLY A 73 -11.83 5.33 13.67
N PRO A 74 -12.74 6.30 13.45
CA PRO A 74 -12.59 7.44 12.53
C PRO A 74 -11.50 8.48 12.87
N ALA A 75 -10.47 8.13 13.62
CA ALA A 75 -9.37 9.00 14.00
C ALA A 75 -8.11 8.63 13.21
N GLN A 76 -7.88 9.25 12.05
CA GLN A 76 -6.59 9.87 11.65
C GLN A 76 -6.36 10.08 10.14
N TRP A 77 -7.34 9.86 9.25
CA TRP A 77 -7.21 10.37 7.88
C TRP A 77 -7.67 11.83 7.80
N GLN A 78 -6.74 12.77 7.60
CA GLN A 78 -7.05 14.13 7.14
C GLN A 78 -6.49 14.29 5.73
N PRO A 79 -7.30 14.68 4.73
CA PRO A 79 -6.76 15.07 3.44
C PRO A 79 -5.95 16.36 3.62
N LEU A 80 -4.72 16.40 3.10
CA LEU A 80 -3.95 17.64 2.97
C LEU A 80 -4.61 18.53 1.92
N ASN A 81 -5.67 19.23 2.29
CA ASN A 81 -6.21 20.32 1.49
C ASN A 81 -5.31 21.54 1.69
N GLY A 82 -4.43 21.76 0.71
CA GLY A 82 -3.57 22.95 0.63
C GLY A 82 -4.38 24.24 0.67
N SER A 83 -3.96 25.16 1.53
CA SER A 83 -4.22 26.60 1.42
C SER A 83 -3.06 27.29 0.71
#